data_AF-A0A0S4LSQ2-F1
#
_entry.id   AF-A0A0S4LSQ2-F1
#
_cell.length_a   1.000
_cell.length_b   1.000
_cell.length_c   1.000
_cell.angle_alpha   90.00
_cell.angle_beta   90.00
_cell.angle_gamma   90.00
#
_symmetry.space_group_name_H-M   'P 1'
#
loop_
_entity.id
_entity.type
_entity.pdbx_description
1 polymer ?
#
loop_
_entity_poly.entity_id
_entity_poly.type
_entity_poly.pdbx_seq_one_letter_code
_entity_poly.pdbx_strand_id
1 'polypeptide(L)'
;MQRLVVPSVALLAFFLSSSAFSQSFSDKAKKDNAVEISDEDPAMQKAMERARAGLEDFLRKAGSPPPNTDQYSVKVRVSEDDKQEYLWVSNLKVQGDLWSGRIDNLPMIRSVKKGQSYIFAKTEIVDWTYIDKSKKKVVGNFTTCALLTKEPPSVAESIQKQYGLECDR
;
A
#
# COMPACT_ATOMS: atom_id res chain seq x y z
N MET A 1 -41.26 6.43 61.53
CA MET A 1 -40.49 7.68 61.27
C MET A 1 -39.09 7.40 61.81
N GLN A 2 -37.96 7.44 61.10
CA GLN A 2 -37.55 8.09 59.86
C GLN A 2 -36.32 7.29 59.38
N ARG A 3 -36.31 6.85 58.11
CA ARG A 3 -35.20 6.07 57.52
C ARG A 3 -34.07 7.02 57.13
N LEU A 4 -32.86 6.79 57.65
CA LEU A 4 -31.64 7.47 57.19
C LEU A 4 -31.15 6.77 55.91
N VAL A 5 -31.27 7.47 54.79
CA VAL A 5 -30.74 7.09 53.48
C VAL A 5 -29.30 7.58 53.41
N VAL A 6 -28.35 6.65 53.28
CA VAL A 6 -26.95 6.98 52.95
C VAL A 6 -26.88 7.19 51.43
N PRO A 7 -26.42 8.34 50.92
CA PRO A 7 -26.28 8.51 49.49
C PRO A 7 -25.04 7.75 49.02
N SER A 8 -25.25 6.80 48.12
CA SER A 8 -24.20 6.10 47.38
C SER A 8 -23.40 7.11 46.55
N VAL A 9 -22.10 7.23 46.82
CA VAL A 9 -21.17 7.92 45.93
C VAL A 9 -20.98 7.03 44.70
N ALA A 10 -21.71 7.30 43.63
CA ALA A 10 -21.51 6.66 42.35
C ALA A 10 -20.19 7.16 41.75
N LEU A 11 -19.17 6.30 41.78
CA LEU A 11 -17.89 6.51 41.10
C LEU A 11 -18.14 6.41 39.58
N LEU A 12 -18.35 7.55 38.92
CA LEU A 12 -18.40 7.65 37.46
C LEU A 12 -16.96 7.51 36.93
N ALA A 13 -16.53 6.26 36.76
CA ALA A 13 -15.36 5.95 35.94
C ALA A 13 -15.71 6.28 34.49
N PHE A 14 -15.27 7.46 34.03
CA PHE A 14 -15.18 7.76 32.61
C PHE A 14 -14.24 6.73 31.98
N PHE A 15 -14.81 5.69 31.37
CA PHE A 15 -14.10 4.90 30.38
C PHE A 15 -13.75 5.86 29.25
N LEU A 16 -12.52 6.38 29.25
CA LEU A 16 -11.89 6.89 28.05
C LEU A 16 -11.80 5.71 27.10
N SER A 17 -12.86 5.54 26.31
CA SER A 17 -12.91 4.67 25.15
C SER A 17 -11.68 4.99 24.33
N SER A 18 -10.67 4.13 24.45
CA SER A 18 -9.50 4.17 23.61
C SER A 18 -10.00 3.83 22.23
N SER A 19 -10.35 4.85 21.45
CA SER A 19 -10.54 4.72 20.02
C SER A 19 -9.26 4.08 19.52
N ALA A 20 -9.33 2.80 19.16
CA ALA A 20 -8.29 2.12 18.44
C ALA A 20 -8.11 2.90 17.14
N PHE A 21 -7.20 3.88 17.15
CA PHE A 21 -6.85 4.66 15.99
C PHE A 21 -6.33 3.66 14.96
N SER A 22 -7.14 3.36 13.95
CA SER A 22 -6.64 2.70 12.75
C SER A 22 -5.48 3.56 12.25
N GLN A 23 -4.27 2.99 12.24
CA GLN A 23 -3.07 3.70 11.80
C GLN A 23 -3.28 4.27 10.40
N SER A 24 -2.87 5.53 10.19
CA SER A 24 -2.93 6.18 8.87
C SER A 24 -2.07 5.42 7.86
N PHE A 25 -2.33 5.62 6.56
CA PHE A 25 -1.46 5.10 5.50
C PHE A 25 -0.01 5.56 5.73
N SER A 26 0.16 6.83 6.06
CA SER A 26 1.47 7.43 6.34
C SER A 26 2.21 6.73 7.47
N ASP A 27 1.52 6.33 8.53
CA ASP A 27 2.11 5.61 9.66
C ASP A 27 2.49 4.16 9.31
N LYS A 28 1.66 3.49 8.50
CA LYS A 28 1.97 2.14 7.98
C LYS A 28 3.18 2.19 7.05
N ALA A 29 3.23 3.16 6.14
CA ALA A 29 4.33 3.37 5.20
C ALA A 29 5.66 3.63 5.93
N LYS A 30 5.67 4.42 7.01
CA LYS A 30 6.88 4.65 7.84
C LYS A 30 7.41 3.37 8.49
N LYS A 31 6.54 2.42 8.78
CA LYS A 31 6.91 1.11 9.36
C LYS A 31 7.21 0.06 8.29
N ASP A 32 7.11 0.43 7.01
CA ASP A 32 7.23 -0.48 5.87
C ASP A 32 6.22 -1.63 5.92
N ASN A 33 5.08 -1.40 6.58
CA ASN A 33 4.00 -2.37 6.63
C ASN A 33 3.22 -2.32 5.33
N ALA A 34 2.74 -3.47 4.88
CA ALA A 34 1.76 -3.49 3.82
C ALA A 34 0.49 -2.71 4.23
N VAL A 35 -0.22 -2.26 3.21
CA VAL A 35 -1.45 -1.51 3.38
C VAL A 35 -2.58 -2.38 2.89
N GLU A 36 -3.49 -2.70 3.80
CA GLU A 36 -4.77 -3.28 3.43
C GLU A 36 -5.57 -2.25 2.64
N ILE A 37 -6.07 -2.67 1.48
CA ILE A 37 -6.81 -1.85 0.55
C ILE A 37 -8.13 -2.56 0.30
N SER A 38 -9.24 -1.85 0.44
CA SER A 38 -10.56 -2.33 0.01
C SER A 38 -10.66 -2.22 -1.51
N ASP A 39 -11.03 -3.33 -2.13
CA ASP A 39 -11.22 -3.44 -3.60
C ASP A 39 -12.49 -2.73 -4.06
N GLU A 40 -13.36 -2.34 -3.12
CA GLU A 40 -14.64 -1.66 -3.35
C GLU A 40 -14.50 -0.13 -3.35
N ASP A 41 -13.34 0.41 -2.95
CA ASP A 41 -13.09 1.85 -2.99
C ASP A 41 -12.97 2.34 -4.45
N PRO A 42 -13.85 3.24 -4.91
CA PRO A 42 -13.82 3.73 -6.30
C PRO A 42 -12.48 4.37 -6.70
N ALA A 43 -11.79 5.04 -5.76
CA ALA A 43 -10.49 5.64 -6.03
C ALA A 43 -9.41 4.56 -6.22
N MET A 44 -9.50 3.44 -5.50
CA MET A 44 -8.63 2.28 -5.69
C MET A 44 -8.91 1.55 -6.98
N GLN A 45 -10.18 1.34 -7.31
CA GLN A 45 -10.55 0.71 -8.59
C GLN A 45 -10.00 1.51 -9.77
N LYS A 46 -10.21 2.84 -9.77
CA LYS A 46 -9.65 3.74 -10.80
C LYS A 46 -8.12 3.68 -10.86
N ALA A 47 -7.44 3.64 -9.71
CA ALA A 47 -5.99 3.52 -9.65
C ALA A 47 -5.50 2.19 -10.24
N MET A 48 -6.14 1.06 -9.90
CA MET A 48 -5.79 -0.25 -10.44
C MET A 48 -6.09 -0.37 -11.94
N GLU A 49 -7.20 0.20 -12.42
CA GLU A 49 -7.50 0.31 -13.85
C GLU A 49 -6.43 1.09 -14.59
N ARG A 50 -6.00 2.23 -14.03
CA ARG A 50 -4.92 3.04 -14.60
C ARG A 50 -3.60 2.27 -14.65
N ALA A 51 -3.27 1.55 -13.58
CA ALA A 51 -2.09 0.70 -13.54
C ALA A 51 -2.15 -0.39 -14.63
N ARG A 52 -3.27 -1.08 -14.77
CA ARG A 52 -3.47 -2.12 -15.79
C ARG A 52 -3.28 -1.56 -17.21
N ALA A 53 -3.79 -0.36 -17.49
CA ALA A 53 -3.64 0.27 -18.80
C ALA A 53 -2.16 0.53 -19.19
N GLY A 54 -1.27 0.76 -18.22
CA GLY A 54 0.16 0.97 -18.45
C GLY A 54 1.05 -0.25 -18.22
N LEU A 55 0.47 -1.40 -17.82
CA LEU A 55 1.22 -2.54 -17.34
C LEU A 55 2.15 -3.15 -18.40
N GLU A 56 1.69 -3.26 -19.65
CA GLU A 56 2.52 -3.82 -20.73
C GLU A 56 3.77 -2.98 -21.01
N ASP A 57 3.63 -1.66 -20.99
CA ASP A 57 4.74 -0.73 -21.18
C ASP A 57 5.73 -0.82 -20.03
N PHE A 58 5.21 -0.87 -18.79
CA PHE A 58 6.02 -1.07 -17.60
C PHE A 58 6.82 -2.36 -17.66
N LEU A 59 6.18 -3.51 -17.94
CA LEU A 59 6.86 -4.81 -17.96
C LEU A 59 7.93 -4.90 -19.05
N ARG A 60 7.68 -4.28 -20.22
CA ARG A 60 8.69 -4.18 -21.28
C ARG A 60 9.92 -3.40 -20.81
N LYS A 61 9.72 -2.28 -20.11
CA LYS A 61 10.81 -1.50 -19.51
C LYS A 61 11.51 -2.27 -18.39
N ALA A 62 10.76 -2.97 -17.53
CA ALA A 62 11.36 -3.75 -16.45
C ALA A 62 12.26 -4.88 -16.96
N GLY A 63 11.87 -5.53 -18.08
CA GLY A 63 12.68 -6.57 -18.73
C GLY A 63 13.91 -6.04 -19.46
N SER A 64 13.90 -4.78 -19.89
CA SER A 64 15.04 -4.10 -20.54
C SER A 64 15.09 -2.63 -20.11
N PRO A 65 15.58 -2.33 -18.88
CA PRO A 65 15.54 -0.99 -18.31
C PRO A 65 16.23 0.06 -19.20
N PRO A 66 15.50 1.12 -19.62
CA PRO A 66 16.13 2.25 -20.29
C PRO A 66 17.21 2.92 -19.42
N PRO A 67 18.17 3.65 -20.01
CA PRO A 67 19.10 4.46 -19.24
C PRO A 67 18.38 5.41 -18.28
N ASN A 68 18.99 5.67 -17.13
CA ASN A 68 18.45 6.54 -16.07
C ASN A 68 17.14 6.05 -15.42
N THR A 69 16.77 4.79 -15.60
CA THR A 69 15.66 4.18 -14.88
C THR A 69 16.14 3.08 -13.93
N ASP A 70 15.51 2.94 -12.78
CA ASP A 70 15.76 1.84 -11.83
C ASP A 70 14.56 1.62 -10.88
N GLN A 71 14.76 0.75 -9.89
CA GLN A 71 13.78 0.45 -8.83
C GLN A 71 12.40 0.02 -9.37
N TYR A 72 12.44 -0.88 -10.35
CA TYR A 72 11.25 -1.52 -10.89
C TYR A 72 10.63 -2.48 -9.87
N SER A 73 9.40 -2.18 -9.46
CA SER A 73 8.59 -3.03 -8.58
C SER A 73 7.14 -3.09 -9.04
N VAL A 74 6.48 -4.20 -8.75
CA VAL A 74 5.02 -4.37 -8.92
C VAL A 74 4.35 -4.53 -7.57
N LYS A 75 3.10 -4.11 -7.45
CA LYS A 75 2.27 -4.46 -6.31
C LYS A 75 1.39 -5.63 -6.70
N VAL A 76 1.48 -6.71 -5.95
CA VAL A 76 0.76 -7.96 -6.24
C VAL A 76 -0.27 -8.23 -5.17
N ARG A 77 -1.41 -8.79 -5.59
CA ARG A 77 -2.38 -9.42 -4.69
C ARG A 77 -1.78 -10.73 -4.18
N VAL A 78 -1.75 -10.91 -2.86
CA VAL A 78 -1.40 -12.15 -2.18
C VAL A 78 -2.59 -12.58 -1.35
N SER A 79 -3.04 -13.82 -1.53
CA SER A 79 -4.23 -14.35 -0.85
C SER A 79 -3.86 -15.58 -0.01
N GLU A 80 -4.35 -15.63 1.22
CA GLU A 80 -4.24 -16.77 2.14
C GLU A 80 -5.60 -16.92 2.85
N ASP A 81 -6.29 -18.05 2.63
CA ASP A 81 -7.66 -18.28 3.09
C ASP A 81 -8.59 -17.11 2.68
N ASP A 82 -9.28 -16.51 3.64
CA ASP A 82 -10.17 -15.35 3.44
C ASP A 82 -9.43 -14.01 3.52
N LYS A 83 -8.09 -14.02 3.64
CA LYS A 83 -7.28 -12.80 3.75
C LYS A 83 -6.64 -12.46 2.42
N GLN A 84 -6.69 -11.17 2.10
CA GLN A 84 -6.03 -10.59 0.95
C GLN A 84 -5.10 -9.46 1.41
N GLU A 85 -3.89 -9.46 0.90
CA GLU A 85 -2.90 -8.42 1.15
C GLU A 85 -2.25 -7.98 -0.17
N TYR A 86 -1.83 -6.72 -0.21
CA TYR A 86 -1.15 -6.15 -1.37
C TYR A 86 0.29 -5.82 -1.06
N LEU A 87 1.22 -6.55 -1.66
CA LEU A 87 2.65 -6.45 -1.36
C LEU A 87 3.42 -5.89 -2.56
N TRP A 88 4.36 -4.98 -2.30
CA TRP A 88 5.35 -4.59 -3.30
C TRP A 88 6.37 -5.72 -3.48
N VAL A 89 6.73 -5.96 -4.73
CA VAL A 89 7.69 -6.99 -5.15
C VAL A 89 8.68 -6.38 -6.13
N SER A 90 9.98 -6.48 -5.83
CA SER A 90 11.09 -6.01 -6.66
C SER A 90 11.86 -7.17 -7.31
N ASN A 91 12.96 -6.86 -8.01
CA ASN A 91 13.86 -7.85 -8.62
C ASN A 91 13.14 -8.81 -9.58
N LEU A 92 12.31 -8.22 -10.44
CA LEU A 92 11.40 -8.93 -11.32
C LEU A 92 12.14 -9.82 -12.33
N LYS A 93 11.67 -11.06 -12.47
CA LYS A 93 12.17 -12.03 -13.44
C LYS A 93 11.01 -12.78 -14.07
N VAL A 94 11.07 -12.94 -15.38
CA VAL A 94 10.14 -13.78 -16.15
C VAL A 94 10.46 -15.26 -15.87
N GLN A 95 9.43 -16.05 -15.59
CA GLN A 95 9.48 -17.51 -15.40
C GLN A 95 8.38 -18.17 -16.23
N GLY A 96 8.63 -18.38 -17.53
CA GLY A 96 7.60 -18.85 -18.46
C GLY A 96 6.48 -17.81 -18.58
N ASP A 97 5.24 -18.25 -18.33
CA ASP A 97 4.07 -17.37 -18.32
C ASP A 97 3.88 -16.61 -16.99
N LEU A 98 4.70 -16.94 -15.99
CA LEU A 98 4.67 -16.34 -14.65
C LEU A 98 5.80 -15.34 -14.46
N TRP A 99 5.69 -14.59 -13.37
CA TRP A 99 6.72 -13.68 -12.90
C TRP A 99 7.19 -14.10 -11.52
N SER A 100 8.38 -13.65 -11.16
CA SER A 100 8.91 -13.80 -9.81
C SER A 100 9.66 -12.55 -9.38
N GLY A 101 9.78 -12.36 -8.08
CA GLY A 101 10.54 -11.27 -7.50
C GLY A 101 10.71 -11.45 -5.99
N ARG A 102 11.11 -10.39 -5.29
CA ARG A 102 11.26 -10.39 -3.84
C ARG A 102 10.31 -9.43 -3.17
N ILE A 103 9.63 -9.89 -2.13
CA ILE A 103 8.69 -9.06 -1.34
C ILE A 103 9.47 -7.94 -0.63
N ASP A 104 9.03 -6.70 -0.81
CA ASP A 104 9.73 -5.50 -0.31
C ASP A 104 9.23 -5.04 1.06
N ASN A 105 7.93 -5.10 1.31
CA ASN A 105 7.32 -4.66 2.58
C ASN A 105 7.22 -5.81 3.60
N LEU A 106 6.94 -5.46 4.86
CA LEU A 106 6.59 -6.41 5.91
C LEU A 106 5.16 -6.92 5.70
N PRO A 107 4.97 -8.23 5.41
CA PRO A 107 3.64 -8.81 5.27
C PRO A 107 2.94 -8.98 6.62
N MET A 108 1.62 -8.88 6.60
CA MET A 108 0.73 -9.25 7.69
C MET A 108 0.26 -10.70 7.56
N ILE A 109 0.16 -11.19 6.32
CA ILE A 109 -0.07 -12.60 6.01
C ILE A 109 1.15 -13.43 6.45
N ARG A 110 0.90 -14.57 7.11
CA ARG A 110 1.97 -15.35 7.76
C ARG A 110 2.70 -16.32 6.83
N SER A 111 2.09 -16.72 5.72
CA SER A 111 2.71 -17.62 4.74
C SER A 111 3.89 -17.00 3.97
N VAL A 112 4.04 -15.68 4.01
CA VAL A 112 5.09 -14.95 3.29
C VAL A 112 5.86 -14.03 4.22
N LYS A 113 7.11 -13.72 3.86
CA LYS A 113 7.97 -12.78 4.61
C LYS A 113 8.69 -11.81 3.68
N LYS A 114 9.09 -10.66 4.22
CA LYS A 114 9.94 -9.69 3.53
C LYS A 114 11.23 -10.37 3.01
N GLY A 115 11.61 -10.05 1.78
CA GLY A 115 12.77 -10.58 1.07
C GLY A 115 12.59 -11.99 0.46
N GLN A 116 11.47 -12.66 0.76
CA GLN A 116 11.16 -13.97 0.17
C GLN A 116 10.94 -13.85 -1.34
N SER A 117 11.41 -14.87 -2.08
CA SER A 117 11.05 -15.04 -3.49
C SER A 117 9.58 -15.40 -3.61
N TYR A 118 8.83 -14.65 -4.40
CA TYR A 118 7.40 -14.88 -4.64
C TYR A 118 7.15 -15.05 -6.13
N ILE A 119 6.35 -16.03 -6.51
CA ILE A 119 5.93 -16.30 -7.89
C ILE A 119 4.47 -15.87 -8.02
N PHE A 120 4.16 -15.18 -9.10
CA PHE A 120 2.83 -14.61 -9.32
C PHE A 120 2.49 -14.56 -10.81
N ALA A 121 1.21 -14.60 -11.10
CA ALA A 121 0.67 -14.35 -12.43
C ALA A 121 0.60 -12.84 -12.69
N LYS A 122 0.68 -12.47 -13.96
CA LYS A 122 0.52 -11.08 -14.39
C LYS A 122 -0.82 -10.47 -13.97
N THR A 123 -1.88 -11.29 -13.92
CA THR A 123 -3.23 -10.89 -13.49
C THR A 123 -3.31 -10.49 -12.03
N GLU A 124 -2.33 -10.87 -11.21
CA GLU A 124 -2.25 -10.51 -9.79
C GLU A 124 -1.61 -9.13 -9.57
N ILE A 125 -1.03 -8.52 -10.62
CA ILE A 125 -0.45 -7.18 -10.55
C ILE A 125 -1.56 -6.13 -10.54
N VAL A 126 -1.59 -5.32 -9.49
CA VAL A 126 -2.59 -4.26 -9.30
C VAL A 126 -2.01 -2.85 -9.36
N ASP A 127 -0.69 -2.72 -9.24
CA ASP A 127 0.05 -1.46 -9.37
C ASP A 127 1.50 -1.74 -9.79
N TRP A 128 2.22 -0.72 -10.20
CA TRP A 128 3.63 -0.81 -10.55
C TRP A 128 4.34 0.53 -10.33
N THR A 129 5.66 0.48 -10.22
CA THR A 129 6.47 1.68 -10.01
C THR A 129 7.88 1.51 -10.55
N TYR A 130 8.48 2.61 -11.00
CA TYR A 130 9.92 2.74 -11.24
C TYR A 130 10.37 4.18 -11.02
N ILE A 131 11.68 4.40 -10.88
CA ILE A 131 12.26 5.74 -10.77
C ILE A 131 12.82 6.18 -12.11
N ASP A 132 12.42 7.36 -12.57
CA ASP A 132 13.08 8.10 -13.64
C ASP A 132 14.05 9.11 -13.02
N LYS A 133 15.33 8.76 -13.01
CA LYS A 133 16.40 9.59 -12.44
C LYS A 133 16.64 10.86 -13.23
N SER A 134 16.33 10.87 -14.53
CA SER A 134 16.49 12.07 -15.37
C SER A 134 15.52 13.17 -14.95
N LYS A 135 14.31 12.78 -14.51
CA LYS A 135 13.27 13.70 -14.03
C LYS A 135 13.24 13.85 -12.52
N LYS A 136 13.94 12.96 -11.78
CA LYS A 136 13.84 12.78 -10.32
C LYS A 136 12.40 12.51 -9.90
N LYS A 137 11.75 11.57 -10.60
CA LYS A 137 10.33 11.24 -10.41
C LYS A 137 10.11 9.76 -10.19
N VAL A 138 9.13 9.45 -9.37
CA VAL A 138 8.50 8.14 -9.29
C VAL A 138 7.39 8.09 -10.33
N VAL A 139 7.44 7.09 -11.20
CA VAL A 139 6.43 6.84 -12.23
C VAL A 139 5.60 5.64 -11.81
N GLY A 140 4.27 5.75 -11.91
CA GLY A 140 3.33 4.74 -11.43
C GLY A 140 2.86 5.04 -10.01
N ASN A 141 2.82 4.04 -9.13
CA ASN A 141 2.40 4.18 -7.73
C ASN A 141 0.95 4.71 -7.58
N PHE A 142 0.05 4.30 -8.48
CA PHE A 142 -1.30 4.85 -8.57
C PHE A 142 -2.13 4.55 -7.32
N THR A 143 -1.97 3.36 -6.73
CA THR A 143 -2.68 2.99 -5.50
C THR A 143 -2.18 3.81 -4.31
N THR A 144 -0.92 4.21 -4.28
CA THR A 144 -0.43 5.17 -3.29
C THR A 144 -1.06 6.54 -3.50
N CYS A 145 -1.14 7.02 -4.75
CA CYS A 145 -1.79 8.29 -5.03
C CYS A 145 -3.24 8.35 -4.55
N ALA A 146 -4.02 7.30 -4.77
CA ALA A 146 -5.38 7.25 -4.29
C ALA A 146 -5.51 6.91 -2.79
N LEU A 147 -4.45 6.44 -2.12
CA LEU A 147 -4.39 6.45 -0.65
C LEU A 147 -4.11 7.86 -0.10
N LEU A 148 -3.30 8.66 -0.80
CA LEU A 148 -2.99 10.04 -0.38
C LEU A 148 -4.20 10.97 -0.44
N THR A 149 -5.24 10.65 -1.22
CA THR A 149 -6.50 11.43 -1.20
C THR A 149 -7.25 11.31 0.13
N LYS A 150 -6.88 10.33 0.98
CA LYS A 150 -7.45 10.12 2.32
C LYS A 150 -6.64 10.77 3.43
N GLU A 151 -5.47 11.33 3.11
CA GLU A 151 -4.60 12.03 4.05
C GLU A 151 -4.93 13.53 4.05
N PRO A 152 -4.57 14.29 5.11
CA PRO A 152 -4.63 15.74 5.07
C PRO A 152 -3.82 16.29 3.89
N PRO A 153 -4.28 17.34 3.19
CA PRO A 153 -3.59 17.86 1.99
C PRO A 153 -2.10 18.16 2.20
N SER A 154 -1.74 18.74 3.35
CA SER A 154 -0.34 19.04 3.69
C SER A 154 0.53 17.78 3.85
N VAL A 155 -0.04 16.68 4.35
CA VAL A 155 0.65 15.38 4.47
C VAL A 155 0.83 14.78 3.08
N ALA A 156 -0.23 14.77 2.26
CA ALA A 156 -0.18 14.27 0.89
C ALA A 156 0.85 15.02 0.04
N GLU A 157 0.86 16.36 0.10
CA GLU A 157 1.84 17.21 -0.59
C GLU A 157 3.27 16.94 -0.10
N SER A 158 3.47 16.77 1.22
CA SER A 158 4.79 16.45 1.75
C SER A 158 5.30 15.10 1.25
N ILE A 159 4.44 14.08 1.20
CA ILE A 159 4.80 12.76 0.69
C ILE A 159 5.12 12.83 -0.80
N GLN A 160 4.26 13.48 -1.59
CA GLN A 160 4.49 13.67 -3.02
C GLN A 160 5.85 14.34 -3.29
N LYS A 161 6.16 15.41 -2.56
CA LYS A 161 7.44 16.12 -2.67
C LYS A 161 8.62 15.26 -2.23
N GLN A 162 8.51 14.56 -1.10
CA GLN A 162 9.58 13.74 -0.54
C GLN A 162 9.99 12.61 -1.50
N TYR A 163 9.02 11.94 -2.11
CA TYR A 163 9.27 10.79 -2.98
C TYR A 163 9.36 11.17 -4.47
N GLY A 164 9.10 12.42 -4.84
CA GLY A 164 9.00 12.82 -6.25
C GLY A 164 7.83 12.13 -6.96
N LEU A 165 6.77 11.80 -6.22
CA LEU A 165 5.56 11.16 -6.72
C LEU A 165 4.63 12.22 -7.29
N GLU A 166 4.30 12.09 -8.58
CA GLU A 166 3.28 12.91 -9.23
C GLU A 166 1.99 12.13 -9.30
N CYS A 167 1.01 12.57 -8.51
CA CYS A 167 -0.34 12.05 -8.59
C CYS A 167 -1.13 12.86 -9.60
N ASP A 168 -1.58 12.20 -10.67
CA ASP A 168 -2.57 12.77 -11.58
C ASP A 168 -3.80 13.19 -10.76
N ARG A 169 -4.25 14.44 -10.93
CA ARG A 169 -5.46 14.96 -10.28
C ARG A 169 -6.72 14.49 -10.99
#